data_AF-A0A536SMV9-F1
#
_entry.id   AF-A0A536SMV9-F1
#
_cell.length_a   1.000
_cell.length_b   1.000
_cell.length_c   1.000
_cell.angle_alpha   90.00
_cell.angle_beta   90.00
_cell.angle_gamma   90.00
#
_symmetry.space_group_name_H-M   'P 1'
#
loop_
_entity.id
_entity.type
_entity.pdbx_description
1 polymer ?
#
loop_
_entity_poly.entity_id
_entity_poly.type
_entity_poly.pdbx_seq_one_letter_code
_entity_poly.pdbx_strand_id
1 'polypeptide(L)'
;MPPLGTASLFVFALFSAGAAAQTAYPAKPVRFIVPSAAGGGTDIIARSVAHKLSESLGQQFVVDNRPGAGQMIGIELAAKSPADGHTILMAASTLAINPIMYRKVSYDPLRDFAPITQAASLANVLVVHPSLPVKSLAELIAYAKQRPGQLNFASAGIGTSPQMSIELLKSMAGIDMVHVPYKGTSPGVVDLLAGQVSVMAPNVLTALPHIKAGKLRALAVTSAKRSEALPEVPTIAESGLPGYDSTQWYGVLAPAGTPREIVVRLHGEIVRALRAPEVMQRLAADGAEPVGSSPEEFAAFIKSEIGKWARVASAAGIRAE
;
A
#
# COMPACT_ATOMS: atom_id res chain seq x y z
N MET A 1 -65.57 36.97 -53.26
CA MET A 1 -65.77 35.97 -52.19
C MET A 1 -64.58 35.00 -52.20
N PRO A 2 -64.04 34.62 -51.04
CA PRO A 2 -62.64 34.17 -50.80
C PRO A 2 -62.49 32.63 -50.82
N PRO A 3 -61.34 31.99 -50.45
CA PRO A 3 -59.97 32.50 -50.24
C PRO A 3 -58.86 31.74 -51.02
N LEU A 4 -57.65 32.33 -50.98
CA LEU A 4 -56.36 31.71 -51.28
C LEU A 4 -56.03 30.60 -50.28
N GLY A 5 -55.52 29.47 -50.77
CA GLY A 5 -54.92 28.41 -49.96
C GLY A 5 -53.43 28.26 -50.28
N THR A 6 -52.58 28.95 -49.52
CA THR A 6 -51.13 28.73 -49.49
C THR A 6 -50.84 27.41 -48.77
N ALA A 7 -50.45 26.38 -49.50
CA ALA A 7 -49.93 25.14 -48.92
C ALA A 7 -48.43 25.29 -48.65
N SER A 8 -48.08 25.72 -47.42
CA SER A 8 -46.72 25.69 -46.91
C SER A 8 -46.26 24.24 -46.72
N LEU A 9 -45.30 23.78 -47.53
CA LEU A 9 -44.59 22.54 -47.27
C LEU A 9 -43.67 22.75 -46.04
N PHE A 10 -44.09 22.20 -44.89
CA PHE A 10 -43.25 22.09 -43.71
C PHE A 10 -42.14 21.06 -43.96
N VAL A 11 -40.91 21.52 -44.15
CA VAL A 11 -39.72 20.66 -44.09
C VAL A 11 -39.49 20.32 -42.62
N PHE A 12 -39.90 19.13 -42.21
CA PHE A 12 -39.56 18.58 -40.89
C PHE A 12 -38.09 18.16 -40.91
N ALA A 13 -37.20 19.08 -40.52
CA ALA A 13 -35.82 18.75 -40.22
C ALA A 13 -35.79 17.86 -38.97
N LEU A 14 -35.73 16.55 -39.18
CA LEU A 14 -35.38 15.58 -38.14
C LEU A 14 -33.95 15.90 -37.67
N PHE A 15 -33.84 16.76 -36.67
CA PHE A 15 -32.67 16.79 -35.81
C PHE A 15 -32.62 15.45 -35.08
N SER A 16 -31.94 14.48 -35.67
CA SER A 16 -31.41 13.34 -34.95
C SER A 16 -30.42 13.87 -33.93
N ALA A 17 -30.93 14.27 -32.76
CA ALA A 17 -30.14 14.37 -31.55
C ALA A 17 -29.59 12.97 -31.32
N GLY A 18 -28.36 12.74 -31.78
CA GLY A 18 -27.59 11.57 -31.40
C GLY A 18 -27.50 11.61 -29.89
N ALA A 19 -28.34 10.82 -29.22
CA ALA A 19 -28.08 10.42 -27.86
C ALA A 19 -26.70 9.79 -27.90
N ALA A 20 -25.69 10.50 -27.41
CA ALA A 20 -24.42 9.89 -27.09
C ALA A 20 -24.78 8.83 -26.05
N ALA A 21 -24.97 7.59 -26.50
CA ALA A 21 -25.06 6.45 -25.62
C ALA A 21 -23.76 6.49 -24.83
N GLN A 22 -23.84 6.94 -23.59
CA GLN A 22 -22.72 6.96 -22.67
C GLN A 22 -22.31 5.49 -22.56
N THR A 23 -21.31 5.08 -23.33
CA THR A 23 -20.88 3.68 -23.41
C THR A 23 -20.64 3.24 -21.98
N ALA A 24 -21.43 2.27 -21.51
CA ALA A 24 -21.42 1.87 -20.13
C ALA A 24 -19.98 1.42 -19.79
N TYR A 25 -19.30 2.18 -18.93
CA TYR A 25 -18.00 1.78 -18.43
C TYR A 25 -18.13 0.50 -17.58
N PRO A 26 -17.18 -0.44 -17.61
CA PRO A 26 -16.11 -0.57 -18.60
C PRO A 26 -16.65 -1.12 -19.93
N ALA A 27 -16.17 -0.57 -21.05
CA ALA A 27 -16.59 -0.98 -22.40
C ALA A 27 -15.65 -2.02 -23.03
N LYS A 28 -14.49 -2.26 -22.40
CA LYS A 28 -13.44 -3.20 -22.79
C LYS A 28 -12.74 -3.70 -21.53
N PRO A 29 -11.89 -4.75 -21.60
CA PRO A 29 -11.10 -5.19 -20.47
C PRO A 29 -10.31 -4.04 -19.84
N VAL A 30 -10.22 -4.06 -18.50
CA VAL A 30 -9.47 -3.10 -17.70
C VAL A 30 -8.12 -3.71 -17.33
N ARG A 31 -7.04 -2.98 -17.58
CA ARG A 31 -5.69 -3.37 -17.19
C ARG A 31 -5.44 -2.96 -15.74
N PHE A 32 -5.09 -3.93 -14.89
CA PHE A 32 -4.77 -3.71 -13.49
C PHE A 32 -3.27 -3.90 -13.25
N ILE A 33 -2.53 -2.80 -13.28
CA ILE A 33 -1.08 -2.82 -13.14
C ILE A 33 -0.71 -3.13 -11.68
N VAL A 34 0.19 -4.09 -11.50
CA VAL A 34 0.80 -4.45 -10.21
C VAL A 34 2.31 -4.26 -10.33
N PRO A 35 2.92 -3.31 -9.61
CA PRO A 35 4.32 -2.96 -9.83
C PRO A 35 5.32 -3.88 -9.09
N SER A 36 4.90 -5.11 -8.76
CA SER A 36 5.69 -6.13 -8.08
C SER A 36 5.57 -7.49 -8.79
N ALA A 37 6.46 -8.41 -8.44
CA ALA A 37 6.46 -9.76 -9.00
C ALA A 37 5.22 -10.54 -8.56
N ALA A 38 4.79 -11.50 -9.38
CA ALA A 38 3.66 -12.37 -9.07
C ALA A 38 3.91 -13.15 -7.76
N GLY A 39 2.85 -13.36 -6.97
CA GLY A 39 2.90 -14.07 -5.69
C GLY A 39 3.28 -13.21 -4.48
N GLY A 40 3.59 -11.91 -4.65
CA GLY A 40 3.74 -10.97 -3.53
C GLY A 40 2.38 -10.44 -3.02
N GLY A 41 2.35 -9.83 -1.83
CA GLY A 41 1.12 -9.32 -1.22
C GLY A 41 0.31 -8.38 -2.13
N THR A 42 0.97 -7.46 -2.84
CA THR A 42 0.31 -6.57 -3.82
C THR A 42 -0.39 -7.35 -4.95
N ASP A 43 0.24 -8.42 -5.46
CA ASP A 43 -0.31 -9.27 -6.52
C ASP A 43 -1.48 -10.10 -6.02
N ILE A 44 -1.36 -10.67 -4.82
CA ILE A 44 -2.41 -11.47 -4.20
C ILE A 44 -3.68 -10.63 -4.02
N ILE A 45 -3.56 -9.43 -3.44
CA ILE A 45 -4.68 -8.52 -3.22
C ILE A 45 -5.29 -8.08 -4.55
N ALA A 46 -4.44 -7.71 -5.52
CA ALA A 46 -4.91 -7.26 -6.84
C ALA A 46 -5.70 -8.35 -7.56
N ARG A 47 -5.25 -9.62 -7.54
CA ARG A 47 -5.96 -10.74 -8.16
C ARG A 47 -7.30 -11.03 -7.49
N SER A 48 -7.33 -11.01 -6.14
CA SER A 48 -8.57 -11.19 -5.38
C SER A 48 -9.61 -10.12 -5.73
N VAL A 49 -9.19 -8.85 -5.81
CA VAL A 49 -10.08 -7.74 -6.19
C VAL A 49 -10.45 -7.84 -7.68
N ALA A 50 -9.50 -8.08 -8.58
CA ALA A 50 -9.73 -8.15 -10.02
C ALA A 50 -10.77 -9.21 -10.41
N HIS A 51 -10.72 -10.37 -9.76
CA HIS A 51 -11.70 -11.44 -9.95
C HIS A 51 -13.13 -10.92 -9.66
N LYS A 52 -13.32 -10.26 -8.52
CA LYS A 52 -14.62 -9.69 -8.13
C LYS A 52 -15.09 -8.55 -9.02
N LEU A 53 -14.18 -7.67 -9.44
CA LEU A 53 -14.51 -6.61 -10.40
C LEU A 53 -14.94 -7.20 -11.74
N SER A 54 -14.31 -8.30 -12.17
CA SER A 54 -14.68 -8.96 -13.42
C SER A 54 -16.09 -9.55 -13.37
N GLU A 55 -16.44 -10.18 -12.25
CA GLU A 55 -17.79 -10.70 -12.01
C GLU A 55 -18.84 -9.59 -11.97
N SER A 56 -18.57 -8.48 -11.27
CA SER A 56 -19.58 -7.44 -11.02
C SER A 56 -19.74 -6.43 -12.16
N LEU A 57 -18.68 -6.15 -12.92
CA LEU A 57 -18.68 -5.16 -14.00
C LEU A 57 -18.80 -5.77 -15.39
N GLY A 58 -18.76 -7.10 -15.53
CA GLY A 58 -19.00 -7.80 -16.79
C GLY A 58 -17.88 -7.62 -17.83
N GLN A 59 -16.72 -7.09 -17.44
CA GLN A 59 -15.50 -7.02 -18.26
C GLN A 59 -14.32 -7.56 -17.47
N GLN A 60 -13.35 -8.15 -18.16
CA GLN A 60 -12.17 -8.70 -17.51
C GLN A 60 -11.30 -7.59 -16.90
N PHE A 61 -10.91 -7.76 -15.64
CA PHE A 61 -9.85 -6.99 -14.98
C PHE A 61 -8.58 -7.83 -15.00
N VAL A 62 -7.65 -7.48 -15.90
CA VAL A 62 -6.46 -8.28 -16.16
C VAL A 62 -5.29 -7.76 -15.35
N VAL A 63 -4.80 -8.58 -14.42
CA VAL A 63 -3.62 -8.26 -13.62
C VAL A 63 -2.36 -8.33 -14.48
N ASP A 64 -1.62 -7.22 -14.53
CA ASP A 64 -0.38 -7.06 -15.30
C ASP A 64 0.79 -6.69 -14.36
N ASN A 65 1.65 -7.67 -14.07
CA ASN A 65 2.81 -7.50 -13.20
C ASN A 65 3.95 -6.76 -13.93
N ARG A 66 4.34 -5.60 -13.40
CA ARG A 66 5.41 -4.73 -13.92
C ARG A 66 6.45 -4.42 -12.84
N PRO A 67 7.22 -5.42 -12.36
CA PRO A 67 8.24 -5.22 -11.34
C PRO A 67 9.44 -4.43 -11.87
N GLY A 68 10.26 -3.93 -10.95
CA GLY A 68 11.56 -3.33 -11.22
C GLY A 68 11.69 -1.90 -10.68
N ALA A 69 12.94 -1.44 -10.55
CA ALA A 69 13.31 -0.11 -10.04
C ALA A 69 12.53 0.31 -8.78
N GLY A 70 12.47 -0.55 -7.75
CA GLY A 70 11.73 -0.24 -6.52
C GLY A 70 10.22 -0.05 -6.72
N GLN A 71 9.63 -0.73 -7.71
CA GLN A 71 8.22 -0.58 -8.16
C GLN A 71 7.97 0.63 -9.07
N MET A 72 8.97 1.48 -9.34
CA MET A 72 8.78 2.69 -10.15
C MET A 72 8.34 2.39 -11.59
N ILE A 73 8.80 1.29 -12.21
CA ILE A 73 8.45 0.95 -13.61
C ILE A 73 6.93 0.83 -13.78
N GLY A 74 6.26 0.04 -12.93
CA GLY A 74 4.81 -0.15 -13.01
C GLY A 74 4.03 1.10 -12.62
N ILE A 75 4.51 1.86 -11.62
CA ILE A 75 3.87 3.11 -11.19
C ILE A 75 3.92 4.16 -12.30
N GLU A 76 5.09 4.39 -12.91
CA GLU A 76 5.24 5.35 -14.00
C GLU A 76 4.39 4.98 -15.23
N LEU A 77 4.29 3.68 -15.54
CA LEU A 77 3.46 3.20 -16.62
C LEU A 77 1.98 3.49 -16.38
N ALA A 78 1.50 3.29 -15.16
CA ALA A 78 0.15 3.65 -14.78
C ALA A 78 -0.08 5.17 -14.85
N ALA A 79 0.82 5.98 -14.28
CA ALA A 79 0.72 7.45 -14.30
C ALA A 79 0.58 8.02 -15.74
N LYS A 80 1.28 7.40 -16.70
CA LYS A 80 1.31 7.84 -18.12
C LYS A 80 0.22 7.20 -18.98
N SER A 81 -0.65 6.37 -18.40
CA SER A 81 -1.72 5.70 -19.15
C SER A 81 -2.90 6.64 -19.42
N PRO A 82 -3.71 6.38 -20.47
CA PRO A 82 -4.91 7.19 -20.72
C PRO A 82 -5.83 7.24 -19.51
N ALA A 83 -6.34 8.42 -19.19
CA ALA A 83 -7.24 8.66 -18.08
C ALA A 83 -8.70 8.26 -18.40
N ASP A 84 -8.89 7.12 -19.07
CA ASP A 84 -10.19 6.62 -19.54
C ASP A 84 -10.79 5.54 -18.61
N GLY A 85 -10.14 5.28 -17.46
CA GLY A 85 -10.52 4.26 -16.49
C GLY A 85 -10.09 2.83 -16.82
N HIS A 86 -9.60 2.55 -18.04
CA HIS A 86 -9.25 1.18 -18.45
C HIS A 86 -7.82 0.78 -18.08
N THR A 87 -7.10 1.64 -17.37
CA THR A 87 -5.87 1.29 -16.64
C THR A 87 -5.98 1.77 -15.21
N ILE A 88 -5.77 0.86 -14.26
CA ILE A 88 -5.70 1.14 -12.83
C ILE A 88 -4.45 0.51 -12.23
N LEU A 89 -4.02 1.01 -11.09
CA LEU A 89 -2.80 0.62 -10.39
C LEU A 89 -3.13 0.08 -9.01
N MET A 90 -2.58 -1.08 -8.65
CA MET A 90 -2.46 -1.50 -7.26
C MET A 90 -1.11 -1.01 -6.73
N ALA A 91 -1.13 0.03 -5.90
CA ALA A 91 0.05 0.59 -5.28
C ALA A 91 0.28 0.01 -3.88
N ALA A 92 1.54 -0.03 -3.47
CA ALA A 92 1.96 -0.23 -2.09
C ALA A 92 2.50 1.10 -1.51
N SER A 93 2.87 1.11 -0.23
CA SER A 93 3.48 2.27 0.44
C SER A 93 4.70 2.87 -0.27
N THR A 94 5.38 2.10 -1.12
CA THR A 94 6.45 2.56 -2.01
C THR A 94 6.04 3.73 -2.90
N LEU A 95 4.76 3.86 -3.26
CA LEU A 95 4.24 5.01 -4.01
C LEU A 95 4.59 6.34 -3.34
N ALA A 96 4.44 6.41 -2.01
CA ALA A 96 4.75 7.60 -1.21
C ALA A 96 6.23 7.70 -0.83
N ILE A 97 6.92 6.55 -0.68
CA ILE A 97 8.31 6.49 -0.19
C ILE A 97 9.33 6.76 -1.31
N ASN A 98 9.13 6.22 -2.51
CA ASN A 98 10.13 6.32 -3.58
C ASN A 98 10.51 7.77 -3.97
N PRO A 99 9.57 8.74 -4.10
CA PRO A 99 9.90 10.14 -4.41
C PRO A 99 10.82 10.81 -3.38
N ILE A 100 10.90 10.25 -2.17
CA ILE A 100 11.75 10.76 -1.09
C ILE A 100 13.12 10.07 -1.12
N MET A 101 13.12 8.78 -1.46
CA MET A 101 14.29 7.93 -1.40
C MET A 101 15.18 8.07 -2.62
N TYR A 102 14.62 8.17 -3.82
CA TYR A 102 15.37 8.18 -5.08
C TYR A 102 15.52 9.59 -5.64
N ARG A 103 16.68 9.91 -6.21
CA ARG A 103 16.92 11.22 -6.84
C ARG A 103 16.10 11.43 -8.12
N LYS A 104 15.80 10.35 -8.83
CA LYS A 104 15.08 10.37 -10.11
C LYS A 104 13.83 9.50 -10.00
N VAL A 105 12.68 10.17 -9.98
CA VAL A 105 11.36 9.54 -10.02
C VAL A 105 10.55 10.26 -11.10
N SER A 106 9.98 9.53 -12.05
CA SER A 106 9.25 10.13 -13.19
C SER A 106 7.73 10.14 -13.01
N TYR A 107 7.28 10.18 -11.76
CA TYR A 107 5.89 10.34 -11.37
C TYR A 107 5.79 11.19 -10.10
N ASP A 108 4.67 11.88 -9.94
CA ASP A 108 4.25 12.54 -8.71
C ASP A 108 3.00 11.83 -8.16
N PRO A 109 3.05 11.25 -6.94
CA PRO A 109 1.96 10.46 -6.38
C PRO A 109 0.67 11.27 -6.11
N LEU A 110 0.77 12.60 -5.95
CA LEU A 110 -0.37 13.48 -5.68
C LEU A 110 -0.94 14.11 -6.96
N ARG A 111 -0.08 14.41 -7.94
CA ARG A 111 -0.48 15.08 -9.19
C ARG A 111 -0.89 14.08 -10.28
N ASP A 112 -0.20 12.95 -10.40
CA ASP A 112 -0.33 12.07 -11.57
C ASP A 112 -1.34 10.93 -11.37
N PHE A 113 -2.01 10.88 -10.20
CA PHE A 113 -3.00 9.86 -9.87
C PHE A 113 -4.30 10.43 -9.31
N ALA A 114 -5.40 9.74 -9.62
CA ALA A 114 -6.68 9.85 -8.94
C ALA A 114 -6.83 8.65 -7.97
N PRO A 115 -6.78 8.87 -6.64
CA PRO A 115 -6.98 7.80 -5.66
C PRO A 115 -8.39 7.23 -5.76
N ILE A 116 -8.54 5.90 -5.66
CA ILE A 116 -9.84 5.22 -5.65
C ILE A 116 -10.18 4.75 -4.23
N THR A 117 -9.29 3.99 -3.59
CA THR A 117 -9.48 3.54 -2.20
C THR A 117 -8.18 2.97 -1.62
N GLN A 118 -7.98 3.12 -0.31
CA GLN A 118 -7.04 2.27 0.41
C GLN A 118 -7.67 0.89 0.55
N ALA A 119 -7.08 -0.12 -0.08
CA ALA A 119 -7.65 -1.45 -0.14
C ALA A 119 -7.41 -2.21 1.17
N ALA A 120 -6.17 -2.19 1.65
CA ALA A 120 -5.78 -2.94 2.84
C ALA A 120 -4.61 -2.29 3.58
N SER A 121 -4.48 -2.63 4.86
CA SER A 121 -3.34 -2.31 5.71
C SER A 121 -2.72 -3.56 6.30
N LEU A 122 -1.45 -3.50 6.63
CA LEU A 122 -0.66 -4.61 7.14
C LEU A 122 0.28 -4.09 8.23
N ALA A 123 0.14 -4.65 9.43
CA ALA A 123 1.01 -4.34 10.56
C ALA A 123 2.30 -5.17 10.53
N ASN A 124 3.42 -4.54 10.87
CA ASN A 124 4.64 -5.26 11.24
C ASN A 124 4.70 -5.38 12.77
N VAL A 125 5.56 -6.28 13.25
CA VAL A 125 5.85 -6.45 14.67
C VAL A 125 7.34 -6.35 14.90
N LEU A 126 7.75 -5.46 15.80
CA LEU A 126 9.13 -5.37 16.26
C LEU A 126 9.43 -6.58 17.14
N VAL A 127 10.34 -7.42 16.66
CA VAL A 127 10.78 -8.63 17.34
C VAL A 127 12.27 -8.61 17.59
N VAL A 128 12.69 -9.26 18.66
CA VAL A 128 14.10 -9.45 19.02
C VAL A 128 14.41 -10.92 19.25
N HIS A 129 15.68 -11.29 19.02
CA HIS A 129 16.18 -12.59 19.41
C HIS A 129 16.19 -12.71 20.96
N PRO A 130 15.80 -13.86 21.56
CA PRO A 130 15.69 -14.01 23.01
C PRO A 130 16.99 -13.83 23.81
N SER A 131 18.17 -13.92 23.18
CA SER A 131 19.46 -13.65 23.84
C SER A 131 19.67 -12.17 24.17
N LEU A 132 18.91 -11.27 23.51
CA LEU A 132 18.95 -9.85 23.83
C LEU A 132 18.22 -9.62 25.17
N PRO A 133 18.87 -8.99 26.18
CA PRO A 133 18.31 -8.87 27.52
C PRO A 133 17.29 -7.71 27.61
N VAL A 134 16.32 -7.69 26.70
CA VAL A 134 15.26 -6.67 26.62
C VAL A 134 13.90 -7.32 26.45
N LYS A 135 12.92 -6.91 27.24
CA LYS A 135 11.57 -7.47 27.27
C LYS A 135 10.48 -6.49 26.85
N SER A 136 10.85 -5.22 26.66
CA SER A 136 9.96 -4.14 26.27
C SER A 136 10.63 -3.22 25.26
N LEU A 137 9.85 -2.41 24.55
CA LEU A 137 10.40 -1.37 23.67
C LEU A 137 11.28 -0.39 24.44
N ALA A 138 10.86 0.01 25.65
CA ALA A 138 11.63 0.93 26.49
C ALA A 138 13.01 0.36 26.84
N GLU A 139 13.08 -0.93 27.18
CA GLU A 139 14.35 -1.62 27.42
C GLU A 139 15.21 -1.71 26.15
N LEU A 140 14.62 -1.97 24.98
CA LEU A 140 15.37 -1.94 23.72
C LEU A 140 15.95 -0.55 23.45
N ILE A 141 15.17 0.51 23.61
CA ILE A 141 15.63 1.90 23.41
C ILE A 141 16.76 2.22 24.38
N ALA A 142 16.61 1.91 25.67
CA ALA A 142 17.65 2.13 26.67
C ALA A 142 18.93 1.34 26.37
N TYR A 143 18.79 0.07 25.98
CA TYR A 143 19.90 -0.80 25.62
C TYR A 143 20.66 -0.28 24.39
N ALA A 144 19.94 0.16 23.36
CA ALA A 144 20.50 0.71 22.13
C ALA A 144 21.22 2.05 22.37
N LYS A 145 20.66 2.95 23.21
CA LYS A 145 21.32 4.23 23.57
C LYS A 145 22.67 4.04 24.23
N GLN A 146 22.84 2.99 25.02
CA GLN A 146 24.12 2.67 25.67
C GLN A 146 25.13 2.02 24.71
N ARG A 147 24.68 1.57 23.53
CA ARG A 147 25.46 0.75 22.59
C ARG A 147 25.23 1.22 21.14
N PRO A 148 25.48 2.51 20.84
CA PRO A 148 25.23 3.06 19.51
C PRO A 148 26.03 2.28 18.46
N GLY A 149 25.35 1.83 17.40
CA GLY A 149 25.97 1.12 16.28
C GLY A 149 26.38 -0.34 16.56
N GLN A 150 26.14 -0.86 17.78
CA GLN A 150 26.50 -2.26 18.11
C GLN A 150 25.35 -3.24 17.88
N LEU A 151 24.11 -2.75 17.92
CA LEU A 151 22.95 -3.55 17.54
C LEU A 151 22.78 -3.55 16.03
N ASN A 152 22.38 -4.69 15.50
CA ASN A 152 22.01 -4.84 14.10
C ASN A 152 20.53 -5.19 13.95
N PHE A 153 19.98 -4.87 12.78
CA PHE A 153 18.62 -5.27 12.43
C PHE A 153 18.54 -5.77 11.00
N ALA A 154 17.71 -6.78 10.77
CA ALA A 154 17.43 -7.31 9.44
C ALA A 154 16.25 -6.60 8.78
N SER A 155 16.26 -6.56 7.45
CA SER A 155 15.07 -6.25 6.64
C SER A 155 15.01 -7.12 5.38
N ALA A 156 13.88 -7.03 4.68
CA ALA A 156 13.67 -7.68 3.38
C ALA A 156 14.41 -6.99 2.22
N GLY A 157 15.24 -5.98 2.49
CA GLY A 157 15.98 -5.19 1.50
C GLY A 157 15.84 -3.68 1.73
N ILE A 158 16.58 -2.91 0.94
CA ILE A 158 16.59 -1.45 1.01
C ILE A 158 15.24 -0.86 0.57
N GLY A 159 14.71 0.10 1.33
CA GLY A 159 13.44 0.79 1.08
C GLY A 159 12.19 -0.03 1.41
N THR A 160 12.36 -1.24 1.95
CA THR A 160 11.21 -2.11 2.32
C THR A 160 10.55 -1.65 3.61
N SER A 161 9.24 -1.92 3.76
CA SER A 161 8.49 -1.57 4.97
C SER A 161 9.16 -2.00 6.29
N PRO A 162 9.70 -3.24 6.43
CA PRO A 162 10.45 -3.62 7.63
C PRO A 162 11.64 -2.72 7.96
N GLN A 163 12.41 -2.30 6.95
CA GLN A 163 13.50 -1.34 7.17
C GLN A 163 12.94 0.00 7.61
N MET A 164 11.97 0.53 6.87
CA MET A 164 11.41 1.85 7.12
C MET A 164 10.76 1.96 8.49
N SER A 165 10.14 0.88 9.00
CA SER A 165 9.66 0.79 10.39
C SER A 165 10.79 0.99 11.40
N ILE A 166 11.92 0.30 11.24
CA ILE A 166 13.03 0.40 12.18
C ILE A 166 13.76 1.74 12.04
N GLU A 167 13.85 2.29 10.84
CA GLU A 167 14.44 3.61 10.61
C GLU A 167 13.60 4.75 11.20
N LEU A 168 12.27 4.64 11.13
CA LEU A 168 11.37 5.54 11.88
C LEU A 168 11.60 5.42 13.40
N LEU A 169 11.79 4.20 13.90
CA LEU A 169 12.06 3.96 15.32
C LEU A 169 13.39 4.59 15.73
N LYS A 170 14.46 4.39 14.95
CA LYS A 170 15.78 5.00 15.14
C LYS A 170 15.67 6.52 15.23
N SER A 171 14.99 7.11 14.26
CA SER A 171 14.78 8.56 14.17
C SER A 171 14.01 9.12 15.38
N MET A 172 12.90 8.50 15.78
CA MET A 172 12.07 9.00 16.89
C MET A 172 12.68 8.74 18.27
N ALA A 173 13.37 7.61 18.45
CA ALA A 173 13.95 7.24 19.74
C ALA A 173 15.35 7.81 19.96
N GLY A 174 16.00 8.31 18.91
CA GLY A 174 17.41 8.74 18.95
C GLY A 174 18.34 7.58 19.27
N ILE A 175 18.19 6.47 18.54
CA ILE A 175 19.02 5.27 18.69
C ILE A 175 19.71 4.93 17.36
N ASP A 176 20.87 4.31 17.47
CA ASP A 176 21.64 3.88 16.30
C ASP A 176 21.78 2.35 16.26
N MET A 177 21.46 1.79 15.10
CA MET A 177 21.50 0.36 14.81
C MET A 177 21.91 0.15 13.35
N VAL A 178 22.74 -0.87 13.12
CA VAL A 178 23.28 -1.22 11.81
C VAL A 178 22.27 -2.04 11.01
N HIS A 179 21.96 -1.58 9.80
CA HIS A 179 21.05 -2.30 8.89
C HIS A 179 21.79 -3.44 8.18
N VAL A 180 21.22 -4.64 8.23
CA VAL A 180 21.65 -5.82 7.46
C VAL A 180 20.55 -6.18 6.44
N PRO A 181 20.70 -5.79 5.16
CA PRO A 181 19.68 -6.08 4.14
C PRO A 181 19.75 -7.52 3.65
N TYR A 182 18.60 -8.19 3.58
CA TYR A 182 18.46 -9.51 2.97
C TYR A 182 17.66 -9.46 1.66
N LYS A 183 17.74 -10.51 0.84
CA LYS A 183 16.94 -10.69 -0.38
C LYS A 183 15.54 -11.24 -0.03
N GLY A 184 14.76 -10.47 0.74
CA GLY A 184 13.43 -10.85 1.22
C GLY A 184 13.38 -11.17 2.72
N THR A 185 12.16 -11.30 3.26
CA THR A 185 11.91 -11.47 4.70
C THR A 185 12.41 -12.81 5.24
N SER A 186 12.18 -13.91 4.51
CA SER A 186 12.48 -15.27 4.97
C SER A 186 13.94 -15.49 5.38
N PRO A 187 14.96 -15.16 4.56
CA PRO A 187 16.35 -15.32 4.98
C PRO A 187 16.72 -14.44 6.19
N GLY A 188 16.15 -13.24 6.32
CA GLY A 188 16.36 -12.39 7.51
C GLY A 188 15.75 -12.99 8.79
N VAL A 189 14.59 -13.64 8.70
CA VAL A 189 13.98 -14.35 9.83
C VAL A 189 14.80 -15.56 10.25
N VAL A 190 15.39 -16.30 9.29
CA VAL A 190 16.29 -17.43 9.58
C VAL A 190 17.49 -16.96 10.39
N ASP A 191 18.15 -15.88 9.96
CA ASP A 191 19.32 -15.34 10.67
C ASP A 191 18.96 -14.74 12.03
N LEU A 192 17.77 -14.13 12.16
CA LEU A 192 17.26 -13.67 13.44
C LEU A 192 17.04 -14.84 14.41
N LEU A 193 16.45 -15.95 13.94
CA LEU A 193 16.24 -17.16 14.73
C LEU A 193 17.56 -17.83 15.13
N ALA A 194 18.61 -17.69 14.30
CA ALA A 194 19.95 -18.16 14.58
C ALA A 194 20.79 -17.19 15.43
N GLY A 195 20.24 -16.03 15.79
CA GLY A 195 20.92 -14.99 16.58
C GLY A 195 22.05 -14.26 15.84
N GLN A 196 22.13 -14.35 14.51
CA GLN A 196 23.12 -13.63 13.70
C GLN A 196 22.76 -12.13 13.58
N VAL A 197 21.46 -11.84 13.62
CA VAL A 197 20.92 -10.49 13.77
C VAL A 197 20.07 -10.40 15.04
N SER A 198 19.93 -9.18 15.58
CA SER A 198 19.34 -8.96 16.91
C SER A 198 17.87 -8.55 16.85
N VAL A 199 17.50 -7.77 15.83
CA VAL A 199 16.19 -7.10 15.72
C VAL A 199 15.63 -7.26 14.30
N MET A 200 14.31 -7.36 14.17
CA MET A 200 13.62 -7.27 12.88
C MET A 200 12.20 -6.73 13.08
N ALA A 201 11.60 -6.18 12.02
CA ALA A 201 10.20 -5.79 12.00
C ALA A 201 9.44 -6.47 10.83
N PRO A 202 9.33 -7.82 10.81
CA PRO A 202 8.55 -8.52 9.79
C PRO A 202 7.04 -8.28 9.99
N ASN A 203 6.24 -8.71 9.01
CA ASN A 203 4.79 -8.82 9.16
C ASN A 203 4.45 -9.68 10.39
N VAL A 204 3.42 -9.27 11.15
CA VAL A 204 2.87 -10.01 12.29
C VAL A 204 2.72 -11.50 12.01
N LEU A 205 2.08 -11.91 10.91
CA LEU A 205 1.84 -13.33 10.64
C LEU A 205 3.11 -14.11 10.30
N THR A 206 4.13 -13.45 9.74
CA THR A 206 5.43 -14.09 9.51
C THR A 206 6.13 -14.40 10.84
N ALA A 207 6.05 -13.49 11.81
CA ALA A 207 6.66 -13.70 13.12
C ALA A 207 5.81 -14.55 14.08
N LEU A 208 4.48 -14.58 13.89
CA LEU A 208 3.53 -15.16 14.84
C LEU A 208 3.86 -16.61 15.26
N PRO A 209 4.20 -17.55 14.35
CA PRO A 209 4.56 -18.90 14.75
C PRO A 209 5.80 -18.95 15.66
N HIS A 210 6.77 -18.07 15.40
CA HIS A 210 8.02 -18.00 16.16
C HIS A 210 7.83 -17.30 17.52
N ILE A 211 6.95 -16.31 17.59
CA ILE A 211 6.52 -15.66 18.83
C ILE A 211 5.81 -16.68 19.72
N LYS A 212 4.80 -17.40 19.18
CA LYS A 212 4.07 -18.44 19.92
C LYS A 212 4.96 -19.58 20.41
N ALA A 213 6.00 -19.93 19.65
CA ALA A 213 6.98 -20.93 20.04
C ALA A 213 8.06 -20.41 21.01
N GLY A 214 8.03 -19.13 21.41
CA GLY A 214 9.03 -18.51 22.28
C GLY A 214 10.42 -18.34 21.63
N LYS A 215 10.54 -18.57 20.31
CA LYS A 215 11.80 -18.45 19.57
C LYS A 215 12.17 -17.00 19.25
N LEU A 216 11.17 -16.12 19.20
CA LEU A 216 11.34 -14.67 19.07
C LEU A 216 10.48 -13.97 20.13
N ARG A 217 10.93 -12.79 20.57
CA ARG A 217 10.16 -11.96 21.50
C ARG A 217 9.59 -10.76 20.77
N ALA A 218 8.26 -10.64 20.73
CA ALA A 218 7.59 -9.44 20.26
C ALA A 218 7.67 -8.34 21.33
N LEU A 219 8.04 -7.13 20.91
CA LEU A 219 8.12 -5.96 21.78
C LEU A 219 6.94 -5.01 21.56
N ALA A 220 6.62 -4.72 20.30
CA ALA A 220 5.53 -3.83 19.93
C ALA A 220 5.14 -3.98 18.46
N VAL A 221 3.88 -3.72 18.09
CA VAL A 221 3.46 -3.60 16.69
C VAL A 221 3.70 -2.20 16.15
N THR A 222 3.92 -2.09 14.84
CA THR A 222 4.30 -0.83 14.19
C THR A 222 3.12 0.04 13.78
N SER A 223 1.91 -0.50 13.83
CA SER A 223 0.66 0.19 13.48
C SER A 223 0.17 1.10 14.60
N ALA A 224 -0.67 2.08 14.25
CA ALA A 224 -1.31 2.97 15.23
C ALA A 224 -2.24 2.24 16.22
N LYS A 225 -2.76 1.07 15.83
CA LYS A 225 -3.60 0.19 16.65
C LYS A 225 -2.95 -1.17 16.79
N ARG A 226 -3.30 -1.90 17.85
CA ARG A 226 -2.86 -3.28 18.05
C ARG A 226 -3.39 -4.17 16.93
N SER A 227 -2.60 -5.18 16.58
CA SER A 227 -2.98 -6.19 15.59
C SER A 227 -3.96 -7.18 16.23
N GLU A 228 -5.04 -7.54 15.53
CA GLU A 228 -5.99 -8.56 16.00
C GLU A 228 -5.32 -9.94 16.21
N ALA A 229 -4.28 -10.24 15.42
CA ALA A 229 -3.49 -11.47 15.56
C ALA A 229 -2.54 -11.49 16.78
N LEU A 230 -2.29 -10.35 17.42
CA LEU A 230 -1.40 -10.17 18.58
C LEU A 230 -1.96 -9.09 19.53
N PRO A 231 -3.18 -9.26 20.09
CA PRO A 231 -3.85 -8.22 20.88
C PRO A 231 -3.12 -7.89 22.19
N GLU A 232 -2.32 -8.81 22.70
CA GLU A 232 -1.49 -8.65 23.90
C GLU A 232 -0.25 -7.79 23.67
N VAL A 233 0.21 -7.67 22.42
CA VAL A 233 1.40 -6.89 22.07
C VAL A 233 1.00 -5.42 21.89
N PRO A 234 1.60 -4.47 22.65
CA PRO A 234 1.27 -3.06 22.54
C PRO A 234 1.73 -2.46 21.21
N THR A 235 1.25 -1.28 20.88
CA THR A 235 1.82 -0.51 19.76
C THR A 235 3.11 0.18 20.18
N ILE A 236 3.95 0.56 19.22
CA ILE A 236 5.13 1.40 19.50
C ILE A 236 4.70 2.77 20.07
N ALA A 237 3.57 3.30 19.61
CA ALA A 237 3.00 4.55 20.12
C ALA A 237 2.59 4.46 21.60
N GLU A 238 1.94 3.36 21.99
CA GLU A 238 1.61 3.03 23.39
C GLU A 238 2.86 2.79 24.24
N SER A 239 3.97 2.37 23.62
CA SER A 239 5.19 1.94 24.30
C SER A 239 6.25 3.03 24.46
N GLY A 240 5.86 4.30 24.33
CA GLY A 240 6.72 5.45 24.65
C GLY A 240 7.14 6.31 23.46
N LEU A 241 6.60 6.08 22.25
CA LEU A 241 6.84 6.93 21.08
C LEU A 241 5.53 7.42 20.44
N PRO A 242 4.80 8.35 21.10
CA PRO A 242 3.51 8.84 20.60
C PRO A 242 3.59 9.32 19.15
N GLY A 243 2.59 8.96 18.35
CA GLY A 243 2.53 9.30 16.93
C GLY A 243 3.36 8.39 16.01
N TYR A 244 4.03 7.36 16.54
CA TYR A 244 4.64 6.34 15.70
C TYR A 244 3.55 5.54 14.96
N ASP A 245 3.66 5.52 13.63
CA ASP A 245 2.88 4.64 12.77
C ASP A 245 3.69 4.31 11.51
N SER A 246 4.11 3.05 11.40
CA SER A 246 4.69 2.47 10.19
C SER A 246 3.89 1.25 9.78
N THR A 247 2.69 1.52 9.28
CA THR A 247 1.79 0.52 8.69
C THR A 247 2.06 0.41 7.19
N GLN A 248 2.26 -0.82 6.70
CA GLN A 248 2.26 -1.08 5.26
C GLN A 248 0.83 -0.98 4.74
N TRP A 249 0.63 -0.41 3.56
CA TRP A 249 -0.69 -0.27 2.98
C TRP A 249 -0.67 -0.59 1.49
N TYR A 250 -1.84 -0.98 0.99
CA TYR A 250 -2.12 -1.23 -0.40
C TYR A 250 -3.34 -0.42 -0.81
N GLY A 251 -3.31 0.17 -2.00
CA GLY A 251 -4.43 0.98 -2.48
C GLY A 251 -4.53 0.99 -3.99
N VAL A 252 -5.73 1.31 -4.46
CA VAL A 252 -6.05 1.35 -5.88
C VAL A 252 -6.11 2.79 -6.35
N LEU A 253 -5.44 3.08 -7.47
CA LEU A 253 -5.40 4.41 -8.09
C LEU A 253 -5.70 4.28 -9.59
N ALA A 254 -6.23 5.35 -10.17
CA ALA A 254 -6.31 5.54 -11.63
C ALA A 254 -5.38 6.70 -12.04
N PRO A 255 -5.05 6.85 -13.34
CA PRO A 255 -4.34 8.03 -13.83
C PRO A 255 -5.10 9.31 -13.48
N ALA A 256 -4.36 10.39 -13.22
CA ALA A 256 -4.95 11.71 -13.03
C ALA A 256 -5.81 12.11 -14.23
N GLY A 257 -6.95 12.77 -13.97
CA GLY A 257 -7.94 13.13 -14.99
C GLY A 257 -8.96 12.05 -15.30
N THR A 258 -8.90 10.87 -14.66
CA THR A 258 -9.93 9.85 -14.81
C THR A 258 -11.28 10.41 -14.35
N PRO A 259 -12.36 10.30 -15.16
CA PRO A 259 -13.65 10.87 -14.81
C PRO A 259 -14.16 10.43 -13.44
N ARG A 260 -14.73 11.38 -12.69
CA ARG A 260 -15.12 11.18 -11.29
C ARG A 260 -16.14 10.05 -11.14
N GLU A 261 -17.06 9.91 -12.09
CA GLU A 261 -18.05 8.85 -12.13
C GLU A 261 -17.41 7.46 -12.27
N ILE A 262 -16.30 7.33 -13.00
CA ILE A 262 -15.54 6.08 -13.11
C ILE A 262 -14.84 5.78 -11.78
N VAL A 263 -14.22 6.78 -11.16
CA VAL A 263 -13.57 6.64 -9.84
C VAL A 263 -14.57 6.18 -8.79
N VAL A 264 -15.75 6.81 -8.73
CA VAL A 264 -16.82 6.46 -7.79
C VAL A 264 -17.35 5.05 -8.04
N ARG A 265 -17.54 4.68 -9.31
CA ARG A 265 -17.99 3.33 -9.68
C ARG A 265 -16.97 2.26 -9.30
N LEU A 266 -15.70 2.46 -9.63
CA LEU A 266 -14.62 1.57 -9.23
C LEU A 266 -14.50 1.47 -7.70
N HIS A 267 -14.57 2.59 -6.99
CA HIS A 267 -14.57 2.60 -5.53
C HIS A 267 -15.69 1.71 -4.96
N GLY A 268 -16.93 1.89 -5.43
CA GLY A 268 -18.07 1.10 -4.94
C GLY A 268 -17.89 -0.40 -5.14
N GLU A 269 -17.39 -0.81 -6.31
CA GLU A 269 -17.15 -2.22 -6.61
C GLU A 269 -15.94 -2.79 -5.86
N ILE A 270 -14.86 -2.03 -5.70
CA ILE A 270 -13.68 -2.47 -4.94
C ILE A 270 -14.03 -2.62 -3.46
N VAL A 271 -14.74 -1.67 -2.86
CA VAL A 271 -15.17 -1.78 -1.45
C VAL A 271 -16.09 -2.98 -1.26
N ARG A 272 -16.98 -3.28 -2.22
CA ARG A 272 -17.80 -4.50 -2.19
C ARG A 272 -16.94 -5.75 -2.28
N ALA A 273 -15.95 -5.77 -3.20
CA ALA A 273 -15.03 -6.89 -3.36
C ALA A 273 -14.23 -7.16 -2.08
N LEU A 274 -13.72 -6.13 -1.40
CA LEU A 274 -12.96 -6.25 -0.15
C LEU A 274 -13.78 -6.84 1.00
N ARG A 275 -15.10 -6.75 0.94
CA ARG A 275 -16.04 -7.34 1.92
C ARG A 275 -16.50 -8.74 1.55
N ALA A 276 -16.09 -9.28 0.39
CA ALA A 276 -16.42 -10.64 0.02
C ALA A 276 -15.68 -11.63 0.94
N PRO A 277 -16.35 -12.68 1.47
CA PRO A 277 -15.73 -13.61 2.42
C PRO A 277 -14.40 -14.21 1.93
N GLU A 278 -14.32 -14.60 0.65
CA GLU A 278 -13.11 -15.17 0.06
C GLU A 278 -11.95 -14.16 -0.02
N VAL A 279 -12.25 -12.87 -0.23
CA VAL A 279 -11.25 -11.80 -0.26
C VAL A 279 -10.79 -11.51 1.16
N MET A 280 -11.71 -11.41 2.11
CA MET A 280 -11.38 -11.24 3.53
C MET A 280 -10.52 -12.38 4.06
N GLN A 281 -10.85 -13.63 3.74
CA GLN A 281 -10.04 -14.79 4.12
C GLN A 281 -8.65 -14.74 3.50
N ARG A 282 -8.53 -14.31 2.24
CA ARG A 282 -7.23 -14.18 1.58
C ARG A 282 -6.37 -13.08 2.18
N LEU A 283 -6.97 -11.92 2.48
CA LEU A 283 -6.32 -10.82 3.19
C LEU A 283 -5.84 -11.27 4.58
N ALA A 284 -6.73 -11.91 5.34
CA ALA A 284 -6.41 -12.42 6.67
C ALA A 284 -5.29 -13.46 6.65
N ALA A 285 -5.22 -14.32 5.63
CA ALA A 285 -4.13 -15.30 5.47
C ALA A 285 -2.76 -14.63 5.24
N ASP A 286 -2.74 -13.44 4.63
CA ASP A 286 -1.54 -12.63 4.43
C ASP A 286 -1.30 -11.63 5.58
N GLY A 287 -2.19 -11.58 6.58
CA GLY A 287 -2.12 -10.69 7.73
C GLY A 287 -2.61 -9.27 7.45
N ALA A 288 -3.23 -9.07 6.30
CA ALA A 288 -3.76 -7.79 5.86
C ALA A 288 -5.20 -7.62 6.35
N GLU A 289 -5.53 -6.40 6.73
CA GLU A 289 -6.86 -5.99 7.14
C GLU A 289 -7.49 -5.14 6.03
N PRO A 290 -8.73 -5.40 5.60
CA PRO A 290 -9.41 -4.57 4.62
C PRO A 290 -9.69 -3.18 5.20
N VAL A 291 -9.48 -2.13 4.40
CA VAL A 291 -9.76 -0.74 4.81
C VAL A 291 -10.98 -0.21 4.05
N GLY A 292 -10.89 -0.09 2.73
CA GLY A 292 -11.98 0.39 1.89
C GLY A 292 -12.34 1.86 2.15
N SER A 293 -11.34 2.74 2.27
CA SER A 293 -11.54 4.18 2.49
C SER A 293 -12.17 4.87 1.27
N SER A 294 -12.77 6.03 1.50
CA SER A 294 -13.21 6.91 0.41
C SER A 294 -12.02 7.43 -0.42
N PRO A 295 -12.24 7.83 -1.68
CA PRO A 295 -11.21 8.46 -2.51
C PRO A 295 -10.53 9.66 -1.82
N GLU A 296 -11.30 10.49 -1.13
CA GLU A 296 -10.84 11.70 -0.46
C GLU A 296 -9.98 11.38 0.78
N GLU A 297 -10.42 10.42 1.59
CA GLU A 297 -9.63 9.91 2.73
C GLU A 297 -8.31 9.30 2.26
N PHE A 298 -8.34 8.53 1.15
CA PHE A 298 -7.13 7.94 0.62
C PHE A 298 -6.16 8.99 0.05
N ALA A 299 -6.68 10.02 -0.62
CA ALA A 299 -5.86 11.15 -1.08
C ALA A 299 -5.18 11.89 0.10
N ALA A 300 -5.94 12.16 1.17
CA ALA A 300 -5.41 12.77 2.38
C ALA A 300 -4.35 11.89 3.05
N PHE A 301 -4.58 10.58 3.07
CA PHE A 301 -3.65 9.59 3.60
C PHE A 301 -2.34 9.51 2.79
N ILE A 302 -2.38 9.49 1.46
CA ILE A 302 -1.16 9.52 0.64
C ILE A 302 -0.34 10.79 0.93
N LYS A 303 -1.00 11.95 1.06
CA LYS A 303 -0.35 13.22 1.40
C LYS A 303 0.32 13.17 2.78
N SER A 304 -0.34 12.59 3.78
CA SER A 304 0.23 12.46 5.13
C SER A 304 1.42 11.50 5.15
N GLU A 305 1.34 10.40 4.39
CA GLU A 305 2.44 9.43 4.23
C GLU A 305 3.68 10.06 3.62
N ILE A 306 3.54 10.84 2.54
CA ILE A 306 4.67 11.57 1.93
C ILE A 306 5.32 12.51 2.94
N GLY A 307 4.51 13.31 3.65
CA GLY A 307 5.02 14.23 4.66
C GLY A 307 5.72 13.53 5.82
N LYS A 308 5.19 12.36 6.26
CA LYS A 308 5.82 11.50 7.27
C LYS A 308 7.17 11.03 6.79
N TRP A 309 7.22 10.32 5.66
CA TRP A 309 8.45 9.70 5.17
C TRP A 309 9.53 10.70 4.79
N ALA A 310 9.16 11.92 4.33
CA ALA A 310 10.12 12.98 4.06
C ALA A 310 10.89 13.40 5.32
N ARG A 311 10.20 13.51 6.46
CA ARG A 311 10.84 13.79 7.76
C ARG A 311 11.74 12.64 8.20
N VAL A 312 11.29 11.39 8.05
CA VAL A 312 12.07 10.21 8.43
C VAL A 312 13.35 10.11 7.62
N ALA A 313 13.27 10.19 6.29
CA ALA A 313 14.44 10.09 5.42
C ALA A 313 15.45 11.20 5.70
N SER A 314 14.99 12.43 5.94
CA SER A 314 15.85 13.55 6.32
C SER A 314 16.57 13.30 7.65
N ALA A 315 15.90 12.73 8.65
CA ALA A 315 16.47 12.49 9.98
C ALA A 315 17.42 11.28 9.99
N ALA A 316 17.11 10.23 9.23
CA ALA A 316 17.89 9.00 9.19
C ALA A 316 19.03 9.04 8.14
N GLY A 317 19.15 10.12 7.36
CA GLY A 317 20.16 10.24 6.30
C GLY A 317 19.97 9.22 5.16
N ILE A 318 18.77 8.67 5.02
CA ILE A 318 18.51 7.59 4.08
C ILE A 318 18.20 8.19 2.71
N ARG A 319 19.04 7.86 1.74
CA ARG A 319 18.77 8.05 0.32
C ARG A 319 19.13 6.76 -0.41
N ALA A 320 18.24 6.32 -1.28
CA ALA A 320 18.61 5.38 -2.33
C ALA A 320 19.33 6.19 -3.43
N GLU A 321 20.27 5.56 -4.13
CA GLU A 321 21.01 6.21 -5.22
C GLU A 321 20.08 6.78 -6.31
#